data_AF-A0A368GEB8-F1
#
_entry.id   AF-A0A368GEB8-F1
#
_cell.length_a   1.000
_cell.length_b   1.000
_cell.length_c   1.000
_cell.angle_alpha   90.00
_cell.angle_beta   90.00
_cell.angle_gamma   90.00
#
_symmetry.space_group_name_H-M   'P 1'
#
loop_
_entity.id
_entity.type
_entity.pdbx_description
1 polymer ?
#
loop_
_entity_poly.entity_id
_entity_poly.type
_entity_poly.pdbx_seq_one_letter_code
_entity_poly.pdbx_strand_id
1 'polypeptide(L)'
;LRSANAYKGDSRERLTEAEQEWEKLTNALSTLIGWIEDKSKEMLAQQPVGGSLSAVMAQGAWMKSTEKEMELKGIQVRETITNAHSFLMQHDLRPRMHRTGVLADEDDADSLDVEQRRCGLQIHVDCEKLKEKWAELGTQFADWDKAVHAAALRLQELERALAECQLHLSSVESEVEHLRPVERLRLEELKDARRQCESLATRVNDLRIHVDDANDACGRVLAADTPLDQHPRNQLDSVNQRFLALKTALRVRSAALRNALTDFGPSSEHFLNQSVALPWQRAISKTNQLPYYIE
;
A
#
# COMPACT_ATOMS: atom_id res chain seq x y z
N LEU A 1 -36.50 -68.80 -14.97
CA LEU A 1 -36.79 -68.08 -13.70
C LEU A 1 -35.54 -67.60 -12.95
N ARG A 2 -34.43 -68.38 -12.86
CA ARG A 2 -33.18 -67.90 -12.22
C ARG A 2 -32.44 -66.79 -12.98
N SER A 3 -32.46 -66.80 -14.32
CA SER A 3 -31.79 -65.76 -15.13
C SER A 3 -32.50 -64.39 -15.07
N ALA A 4 -33.83 -64.35 -15.07
CA ALA A 4 -34.58 -63.08 -14.98
C ALA A 4 -34.43 -62.36 -13.62
N ASN A 5 -34.22 -63.10 -12.52
CA ASN A 5 -33.91 -62.50 -11.21
C ASN A 5 -32.46 -62.00 -11.11
N ALA A 6 -31.51 -62.64 -11.82
CA ALA A 6 -30.13 -62.16 -11.88
C ALA A 6 -30.01 -60.86 -12.69
N TYR A 7 -30.69 -60.75 -13.83
CA TYR A 7 -30.76 -59.51 -14.62
C TYR A 7 -31.46 -58.35 -13.88
N LYS A 8 -32.51 -58.65 -13.08
CA LYS A 8 -33.17 -57.63 -12.24
C LYS A 8 -32.32 -57.19 -11.05
N GLY A 9 -31.47 -58.06 -10.50
CA GLY A 9 -30.50 -57.73 -9.46
C GLY A 9 -29.42 -56.77 -9.96
N ASP A 10 -28.79 -57.13 -11.08
CA ASP A 10 -27.76 -56.34 -11.77
C ASP A 10 -28.27 -54.96 -12.21
N SER A 11 -29.52 -54.88 -12.66
CA SER A 11 -30.15 -53.61 -13.02
C SER A 11 -30.43 -52.70 -11.81
N ARG A 12 -30.79 -53.26 -10.65
CA ARG A 12 -31.01 -52.47 -9.42
C ARG A 12 -29.70 -52.01 -8.80
N GLU A 13 -28.67 -52.86 -8.79
CA GLU A 13 -27.34 -52.50 -8.30
C GLU A 13 -26.73 -51.34 -9.09
N ARG A 14 -26.76 -51.43 -10.44
CA ARG A 14 -26.29 -50.35 -11.32
C ARG A 14 -27.05 -49.03 -11.14
N LEU A 15 -28.35 -49.09 -10.86
CA LEU A 15 -29.15 -47.89 -10.57
C LEU A 15 -28.78 -47.28 -9.22
N THR A 16 -28.59 -48.09 -8.18
CA THR A 16 -28.17 -47.59 -6.86
C THR A 16 -26.74 -47.04 -6.86
N GLU A 17 -25.85 -47.60 -7.67
CA GLU A 17 -24.50 -47.08 -7.88
C GLU A 17 -24.53 -45.73 -8.59
N ALA A 18 -25.30 -45.60 -9.68
CA ALA A 18 -25.50 -44.34 -10.38
C ALA A 18 -26.14 -43.28 -9.47
N GLU A 19 -27.09 -43.67 -8.60
CA GLU A 19 -27.69 -42.78 -7.61
C GLU A 19 -26.68 -42.21 -6.64
N GLN A 20 -25.84 -43.07 -6.07
CA GLN A 20 -24.77 -42.66 -5.18
C GLN A 20 -23.72 -41.80 -5.88
N GLU A 21 -23.43 -42.05 -7.16
CA GLU A 21 -22.47 -41.28 -7.94
C GLU A 21 -22.95 -39.84 -8.20
N TRP A 22 -24.21 -39.64 -8.58
CA TRP A 22 -24.74 -38.29 -8.82
C TRP A 22 -24.97 -37.50 -7.53
N GLU A 23 -25.36 -38.17 -6.43
CA GLU A 23 -25.44 -37.53 -5.11
C GLU A 23 -24.06 -37.04 -4.63
N LYS A 24 -23.03 -37.89 -4.75
CA LYS A 24 -21.64 -37.52 -4.43
C LYS A 24 -21.19 -36.33 -5.27
N LEU A 25 -21.50 -36.32 -6.56
CA LEU A 25 -21.13 -35.24 -7.47
C LEU A 25 -21.87 -33.94 -7.15
N THR A 26 -23.17 -34.00 -6.90
CA THR A 26 -23.99 -32.82 -6.57
C THR A 26 -23.54 -32.20 -5.25
N ASN A 27 -23.21 -33.03 -4.25
CA ASN A 27 -22.63 -32.59 -2.99
C ASN A 27 -21.25 -31.94 -3.18
N ALA A 28 -20.38 -32.53 -4.03
CA ALA A 28 -19.08 -31.96 -4.35
C ALA A 28 -19.20 -30.59 -5.04
N LEU A 29 -20.07 -30.47 -6.05
CA LEU A 29 -20.36 -29.22 -6.74
C LEU A 29 -20.88 -28.15 -5.77
N SER A 30 -21.88 -28.49 -4.95
CA SER A 30 -22.46 -27.58 -3.96
C SER A 30 -21.43 -27.11 -2.92
N THR A 31 -20.58 -28.03 -2.44
CA THR A 31 -19.52 -27.71 -1.47
C THR A 31 -18.48 -26.76 -2.07
N LEU A 32 -18.07 -26.98 -3.32
CA LEU A 32 -17.12 -26.09 -4.01
C LEU A 32 -17.71 -24.72 -4.29
N ILE A 33 -18.98 -24.66 -4.72
CA ILE A 33 -19.69 -23.39 -4.93
C ILE A 33 -19.78 -22.61 -3.60
N GLY A 34 -20.17 -23.27 -2.51
CA GLY A 34 -20.23 -22.66 -1.18
C GLY A 34 -18.87 -22.13 -0.73
N TRP A 35 -17.80 -22.91 -0.91
CA TRP A 35 -16.44 -22.47 -0.61
C TRP A 35 -16.02 -21.24 -1.42
N ILE A 36 -16.35 -21.17 -2.73
CA ILE A 36 -16.04 -19.99 -3.56
C ILE A 36 -16.79 -18.76 -3.07
N GLU A 37 -18.07 -18.91 -2.74
CA GLU A 37 -18.89 -17.82 -2.21
C GLU A 37 -18.33 -17.29 -0.89
N ASP A 38 -17.94 -18.17 0.03
CA ASP A 38 -17.36 -17.78 1.31
C ASP A 38 -15.98 -17.14 1.12
N LYS A 39 -15.16 -17.66 0.20
CA LYS A 39 -13.87 -17.06 -0.11
C LYS A 39 -14.00 -15.67 -0.73
N SER A 40 -14.98 -15.48 -1.60
CA SER A 40 -15.29 -14.15 -2.15
C SER A 40 -15.73 -13.16 -1.06
N LYS A 41 -16.52 -13.60 -0.07
CA LYS A 41 -16.89 -12.77 1.09
C LYS A 41 -15.67 -12.44 1.96
N GLU A 42 -14.79 -13.41 2.24
CA GLU A 42 -13.55 -13.19 2.97
C GLU A 42 -12.68 -12.14 2.27
N MET A 43 -12.56 -12.23 0.94
CA MET A 43 -11.84 -11.26 0.13
C MET A 43 -12.42 -9.85 0.22
N LEU A 44 -13.75 -9.72 0.16
CA LEU A 44 -14.42 -8.42 0.34
C LEU A 44 -14.18 -7.86 1.75
N ALA A 45 -14.14 -8.72 2.77
CA ALA A 45 -13.86 -8.31 4.14
C ALA A 45 -12.41 -7.81 4.37
N GLN A 46 -11.47 -8.18 3.48
CA GLN A 46 -10.10 -7.65 3.51
C GLN A 46 -10.00 -6.22 2.94
N GLN A 47 -11.04 -5.70 2.28
CA GLN A 47 -11.05 -4.34 1.76
C GLN A 47 -11.46 -3.33 2.86
N PRO A 48 -10.93 -2.10 2.86
CA PRO A 48 -10.02 -1.49 1.87
C PRO A 48 -8.54 -1.86 2.06
N VAL A 49 -7.68 -1.39 1.15
CA VAL A 49 -6.23 -1.62 1.25
C VAL A 49 -5.71 -0.91 2.50
N GLY A 50 -4.81 -1.53 3.24
CA GLY A 50 -4.26 -0.99 4.48
C GLY A 50 -3.54 0.35 4.27
N GLY A 51 -3.60 1.22 5.29
CA GLY A 51 -3.03 2.57 5.21
C GLY A 51 -1.60 2.71 5.74
N SER A 52 -0.98 1.60 6.14
CA SER A 52 0.41 1.52 6.60
C SER A 52 1.11 0.32 6.00
N LEU A 53 2.45 0.37 5.90
CA LEU A 53 3.23 -0.72 5.32
C LEU A 53 2.97 -2.04 6.04
N SER A 54 2.89 -2.02 7.37
CA SER A 54 2.60 -3.22 8.17
C SER A 54 1.23 -3.84 7.81
N ALA A 55 0.18 -3.01 7.66
CA ALA A 55 -1.14 -3.49 7.30
C ALA A 55 -1.17 -4.10 5.89
N VAL A 56 -0.55 -3.43 4.91
CA VAL A 56 -0.52 -3.93 3.53
C VAL A 56 0.37 -5.19 3.40
N MET A 57 1.46 -5.28 4.15
CA MET A 57 2.28 -6.50 4.20
C MET A 57 1.52 -7.68 4.82
N ALA A 58 0.69 -7.43 5.83
CA ALA A 58 -0.19 -8.45 6.39
C ALA A 58 -1.25 -8.91 5.37
N GLN A 59 -1.86 -7.98 4.63
CA GLN A 59 -2.77 -8.30 3.52
C GLN A 59 -2.07 -9.11 2.42
N GLY A 60 -0.84 -8.75 2.05
CA GLY A 60 -0.04 -9.49 1.07
C GLY A 60 0.33 -10.91 1.56
N ALA A 61 0.61 -11.09 2.85
CA ALA A 61 0.84 -12.41 3.43
C ALA A 61 -0.43 -13.27 3.41
N TRP A 62 -1.58 -12.67 3.71
CA TRP A 62 -2.88 -13.33 3.59
C TRP A 62 -3.17 -13.74 2.14
N MET A 63 -2.90 -12.87 1.16
CA MET A 63 -3.07 -13.16 -0.27
C MET A 63 -2.23 -14.35 -0.71
N LYS A 64 -0.95 -14.42 -0.30
CA LYS A 64 -0.08 -15.58 -0.58
C LYS A 64 -0.59 -16.88 0.03
N SER A 65 -1.25 -16.82 1.19
CA SER A 65 -1.88 -17.99 1.80
C SER A 65 -3.12 -18.42 1.02
N THR A 66 -3.96 -17.47 0.63
CA THR A 66 -5.16 -17.69 -0.18
C THR A 66 -4.80 -18.22 -1.57
N GLU A 67 -3.73 -17.75 -2.20
CA GLU A 67 -3.23 -18.25 -3.48
C GLU A 67 -2.99 -19.76 -3.44
N LYS A 68 -2.28 -20.24 -2.42
CA LYS A 68 -2.02 -21.68 -2.22
C LYS A 68 -3.32 -22.47 -1.99
N GLU A 69 -4.26 -21.91 -1.26
CA GLU A 69 -5.57 -22.53 -1.05
C GLU A 69 -6.34 -22.64 -2.39
N MET A 70 -6.32 -21.57 -3.19
CA MET A 70 -6.91 -21.55 -4.52
C MET A 70 -6.23 -22.53 -5.48
N GLU A 71 -4.92 -22.70 -5.44
CA GLU A 71 -4.22 -23.71 -6.26
C GLU A 71 -4.73 -25.13 -5.97
N LEU A 72 -4.86 -25.49 -4.69
CA LEU A 72 -5.38 -26.80 -4.27
C LEU A 72 -6.85 -26.97 -4.67
N LYS A 73 -7.68 -25.94 -4.44
CA LYS A 73 -9.10 -25.96 -4.82
C LYS A 73 -9.31 -25.98 -6.34
N GLY A 74 -8.44 -25.34 -7.10
CA GLY A 74 -8.48 -25.34 -8.57
C GLY A 74 -8.25 -26.72 -9.18
N ILE A 75 -7.52 -27.61 -8.49
CA ILE A 75 -7.44 -29.03 -8.87
C ILE A 75 -8.80 -29.70 -8.67
N GLN A 76 -9.40 -29.55 -7.48
CA GLN A 76 -10.71 -30.14 -7.16
C GLN A 76 -11.83 -29.63 -8.08
N VAL A 77 -11.83 -28.35 -8.43
CA VAL A 77 -12.78 -27.76 -9.38
C VAL A 77 -12.66 -28.42 -10.76
N ARG A 78 -11.44 -28.54 -11.30
CA ARG A 78 -11.21 -29.18 -12.61
C ARG A 78 -11.59 -30.66 -12.61
N GLU A 79 -11.24 -31.40 -11.55
CA GLU A 79 -11.61 -32.80 -11.39
C GLU A 79 -13.14 -32.97 -11.31
N THR A 80 -13.81 -32.17 -10.49
CA THR A 80 -15.27 -32.25 -10.31
C THR A 80 -16.02 -31.91 -11.60
N ILE A 81 -15.55 -30.91 -12.36
CA ILE A 81 -16.11 -30.59 -13.69
C ILE A 81 -15.90 -31.75 -14.67
N THR A 82 -14.71 -32.38 -14.67
CA THR A 82 -14.41 -33.52 -15.54
C THR A 82 -15.28 -34.73 -15.20
N ASN A 83 -15.47 -35.01 -13.90
CA ASN A 83 -16.34 -36.07 -13.41
C ASN A 83 -17.80 -35.80 -13.79
N ALA A 84 -18.26 -34.56 -13.66
CA ALA A 84 -19.62 -34.18 -14.06
C ALA A 84 -19.86 -34.32 -15.55
N HIS A 85 -18.93 -33.86 -16.39
CA HIS A 85 -19.03 -34.08 -17.83
C HIS A 85 -19.06 -35.57 -18.16
N SER A 86 -18.20 -36.38 -17.53
CA SER A 86 -18.16 -37.83 -17.75
C SER A 86 -19.47 -38.51 -17.37
N PHE A 87 -20.05 -38.14 -16.22
CA PHE A 87 -21.36 -38.62 -15.77
C PHE A 87 -22.47 -38.26 -16.78
N LEU A 88 -22.52 -37.00 -17.23
CA LEU A 88 -23.50 -36.57 -18.23
C LEU A 88 -23.33 -37.28 -19.59
N MET A 89 -22.10 -37.68 -19.95
CA MET A 89 -21.84 -38.49 -21.15
C MET A 89 -22.28 -39.94 -20.98
N GLN A 90 -22.00 -40.56 -19.83
CA GLN A 90 -22.31 -41.97 -19.57
C GLN A 90 -23.81 -42.25 -19.49
N HIS A 91 -24.59 -41.27 -19.05
CA HIS A 91 -26.04 -41.38 -18.90
C HIS A 91 -26.84 -40.70 -20.04
N ASP A 92 -26.19 -40.20 -21.10
CA ASP A 92 -26.82 -39.47 -22.21
C ASP A 92 -27.68 -38.26 -21.78
N LEU A 93 -27.34 -37.63 -20.65
CA LEU A 93 -28.11 -36.54 -20.03
C LEU A 93 -27.71 -35.13 -20.50
N ARG A 94 -26.85 -35.02 -21.53
CA ARG A 94 -26.44 -33.72 -22.06
C ARG A 94 -27.62 -32.99 -22.71
N PRO A 95 -27.73 -31.66 -22.55
CA PRO A 95 -28.74 -30.88 -23.28
C PRO A 95 -28.62 -31.14 -24.79
N ARG A 96 -29.71 -31.58 -25.44
CA ARG A 96 -29.71 -31.82 -26.89
C ARG A 96 -29.43 -30.50 -27.64
N MET A 97 -28.26 -30.41 -28.28
CA MET A 97 -27.82 -29.23 -29.06
C MET A 97 -28.67 -28.98 -30.32
N HIS A 98 -29.43 -29.97 -30.79
CA HIS A 98 -30.33 -29.85 -31.93
C HIS A 98 -31.76 -30.19 -31.51
N ARG A 99 -32.70 -29.25 -31.72
CA ARG A 99 -34.13 -29.57 -31.76
C ARG A 99 -34.36 -30.49 -32.96
N THR A 100 -34.37 -31.80 -32.74
CA THR A 100 -34.92 -32.72 -33.72
C THR A 100 -36.39 -32.35 -33.90
N GLY A 101 -36.82 -32.24 -35.17
CA GLY A 101 -38.11 -31.68 -35.56
C GLY A 101 -39.32 -32.34 -34.93
N VAL A 102 -40.48 -31.72 -35.17
CA VAL A 102 -41.84 -31.90 -34.62
C VAL A 102 -42.43 -33.32 -34.76
N LEU A 103 -41.64 -34.35 -35.06
CA LEU A 103 -42.07 -35.73 -35.33
C LEU A 103 -41.21 -36.79 -34.60
N ALA A 104 -40.59 -36.45 -33.46
CA ALA A 104 -40.03 -37.48 -32.59
C ALA A 104 -41.15 -37.94 -31.65
N ASP A 105 -41.62 -39.16 -31.90
CA ASP A 105 -42.72 -39.83 -31.20
C ASP A 105 -42.69 -39.54 -29.69
N GLU A 106 -43.83 -39.04 -29.21
CA GLU A 106 -44.18 -38.95 -27.79
C GLU A 106 -44.49 -40.36 -27.27
N ASP A 107 -43.52 -41.27 -27.33
CA ASP A 107 -43.68 -42.64 -26.84
C ASP A 107 -42.91 -42.83 -25.53
N ASP A 108 -43.68 -42.97 -24.45
CA ASP A 108 -43.42 -43.84 -23.30
C ASP A 108 -42.00 -43.86 -22.72
N ALA A 109 -41.64 -42.82 -21.96
CA ALA A 109 -40.49 -42.87 -21.04
C ALA A 109 -40.96 -42.71 -19.59
N ASP A 110 -40.85 -43.80 -18.84
CA ASP A 110 -41.13 -43.96 -17.41
C ASP A 110 -40.75 -42.73 -16.56
N SER A 111 -41.49 -42.46 -15.48
CA SER A 111 -41.20 -41.38 -14.51
C SER A 111 -39.76 -41.38 -13.96
N LEU A 112 -39.07 -42.51 -14.07
CA LEU A 112 -37.67 -42.75 -13.70
C LEU A 112 -36.66 -42.05 -14.63
N ASP A 113 -36.99 -41.86 -15.91
CA ASP A 113 -36.18 -41.11 -16.88
C ASP A 113 -36.30 -39.58 -16.62
N VAL A 114 -37.44 -39.13 -16.10
CA VAL A 114 -37.65 -37.73 -15.73
C VAL A 114 -36.78 -37.30 -14.55
N GLU A 115 -36.64 -38.14 -13.52
CA GLU A 115 -35.79 -37.85 -12.36
C GLU A 115 -34.30 -37.84 -12.72
N GLN A 116 -33.83 -38.81 -13.51
CA GLN A 116 -32.46 -38.85 -14.00
C GLN A 116 -32.14 -37.64 -14.91
N ARG A 117 -33.06 -37.26 -15.81
CA ARG A 117 -32.93 -36.03 -16.62
C ARG A 117 -32.91 -34.76 -15.77
N ARG A 118 -33.72 -34.68 -14.72
CA ARG A 118 -33.71 -33.54 -13.79
C ARG A 118 -32.38 -33.43 -13.05
N CYS A 119 -31.85 -34.54 -12.54
CA CYS A 119 -30.56 -34.56 -11.86
C CYS A 119 -29.41 -34.21 -12.82
N GLY A 120 -29.43 -34.72 -14.06
CA GLY A 120 -28.46 -34.34 -15.09
C GLY A 120 -28.49 -32.86 -15.43
N LEU A 121 -29.69 -32.27 -15.54
CA LEU A 121 -29.83 -30.83 -15.76
C LEU A 121 -29.28 -30.02 -14.57
N GLN A 122 -29.57 -30.45 -13.33
CA GLN A 122 -29.05 -29.79 -12.13
C GLN A 122 -27.52 -29.82 -12.08
N ILE A 123 -26.91 -30.98 -12.34
CA ILE A 123 -25.45 -31.13 -12.41
C ILE A 123 -24.86 -30.21 -13.48
N HIS A 124 -25.49 -30.15 -14.66
CA HIS A 124 -25.04 -29.26 -15.72
C HIS A 124 -25.09 -27.78 -15.28
N VAL A 125 -26.21 -27.34 -14.68
CA VAL A 125 -26.37 -25.96 -14.19
C VAL A 125 -25.34 -25.65 -13.10
N ASP A 126 -25.14 -26.53 -12.13
CA ASP A 126 -24.17 -26.34 -11.06
C ASP A 126 -22.72 -26.35 -11.58
N CYS A 127 -22.42 -27.13 -12.61
CA CYS A 127 -21.12 -27.08 -13.30
C CYS A 127 -20.86 -25.73 -13.98
N GLU A 128 -21.83 -25.20 -14.73
CA GLU A 128 -21.67 -23.89 -15.37
C GLU A 128 -21.55 -22.79 -14.33
N LYS A 129 -22.37 -22.83 -13.28
CA LYS A 129 -22.27 -21.91 -12.13
C LYS A 129 -20.92 -22.01 -11.43
N LEU A 130 -20.38 -23.21 -11.23
CA LEU A 130 -19.06 -23.42 -10.64
C LEU A 130 -17.96 -22.81 -11.51
N LYS A 131 -18.01 -22.99 -12.84
CA LYS A 131 -17.05 -22.40 -13.78
C LYS A 131 -17.09 -20.87 -13.74
N GLU A 132 -18.28 -20.30 -13.80
CA GLU A 132 -18.50 -18.85 -13.74
C GLU A 132 -17.95 -18.27 -12.44
N LYS A 133 -18.40 -18.79 -11.29
CA LYS A 133 -17.95 -18.31 -9.97
C LYS A 133 -16.45 -18.48 -9.74
N TRP A 134 -15.87 -19.58 -10.24
CA TRP A 134 -14.42 -19.78 -10.16
C TRP A 134 -13.65 -18.72 -10.96
N ALA A 135 -14.13 -18.40 -12.17
CA ALA A 135 -13.54 -17.34 -12.99
C ALA A 135 -13.69 -15.97 -12.33
N GLU A 136 -14.87 -15.64 -11.79
CA GLU A 136 -15.13 -14.40 -11.05
C GLU A 136 -14.19 -14.26 -9.83
N LEU A 137 -14.08 -15.29 -8.99
CA LEU A 137 -13.16 -15.30 -7.85
C LEU A 137 -11.71 -15.09 -8.31
N GLY A 138 -11.30 -15.74 -9.41
CA GLY A 138 -9.97 -15.54 -10.00
C GLY A 138 -9.71 -14.10 -10.43
N THR A 139 -10.69 -13.43 -11.05
CA THR A 139 -10.58 -12.00 -11.42
C THR A 139 -10.52 -11.10 -10.19
N GLN A 140 -11.40 -11.33 -9.21
CA GLN A 140 -11.40 -10.61 -7.94
C GLN A 140 -10.04 -10.74 -7.24
N PHE A 141 -9.48 -11.95 -7.21
CA PHE A 141 -8.17 -12.23 -6.61
C PHE A 141 -7.04 -11.51 -7.32
N ALA A 142 -6.98 -11.61 -8.65
CA ALA A 142 -5.94 -10.96 -9.44
C ALA A 142 -5.96 -9.43 -9.32
N ASP A 143 -7.16 -8.83 -9.30
CA ASP A 143 -7.30 -7.38 -9.19
C ASP A 143 -6.95 -6.90 -7.78
N TRP A 144 -7.37 -7.64 -6.76
CA TRP A 144 -7.01 -7.35 -5.38
C TRP A 144 -5.51 -7.52 -5.12
N ASP A 145 -4.89 -8.57 -5.67
CA ASP A 145 -3.45 -8.81 -5.54
C ASP A 145 -2.63 -7.66 -6.12
N LYS A 146 -3.01 -7.19 -7.32
CA LYS A 146 -2.40 -6.01 -7.94
C LYS A 146 -2.57 -4.76 -7.07
N ALA A 147 -3.75 -4.54 -6.51
CA ALA A 147 -4.03 -3.38 -5.65
C ALA A 147 -3.16 -3.39 -4.39
N VAL A 148 -3.09 -4.54 -3.69
CA VAL A 148 -2.26 -4.74 -2.49
C VAL A 148 -0.78 -4.57 -2.82
N HIS A 149 -0.27 -5.20 -3.89
CA HIS A 149 1.13 -5.05 -4.30
C HIS A 149 1.48 -3.61 -4.67
N ALA A 150 0.63 -2.93 -5.43
CA ALA A 150 0.88 -1.55 -5.83
C ALA A 150 0.86 -0.60 -4.63
N ALA A 151 -0.03 -0.81 -3.65
CA ALA A 151 -0.02 -0.05 -2.41
C ALA A 151 1.22 -0.33 -1.55
N ALA A 152 1.66 -1.60 -1.48
CA ALA A 152 2.86 -1.99 -0.74
C ALA A 152 4.10 -1.25 -1.25
N LEU A 153 4.27 -1.20 -2.57
CA LEU A 153 5.39 -0.49 -3.22
C LEU A 153 5.38 1.00 -2.88
N ARG A 154 4.21 1.66 -2.98
CA ARG A 154 4.10 3.10 -2.69
C ARG A 154 4.35 3.42 -1.22
N LEU A 155 3.81 2.62 -0.30
CA LEU A 155 4.04 2.81 1.14
C LEU A 155 5.49 2.52 1.53
N GLN A 156 6.11 1.51 0.93
CA GLN A 156 7.54 1.24 1.13
C GLN A 156 8.41 2.39 0.62
N GLU A 157 8.06 2.96 -0.54
CA GLU A 157 8.75 4.13 -1.08
C GLU A 157 8.62 5.34 -0.16
N LEU A 158 7.42 5.59 0.38
CA LEU A 158 7.18 6.65 1.36
C LEU A 158 8.01 6.45 2.65
N GLU A 159 8.00 5.26 3.25
CA GLU A 159 8.78 4.98 4.45
C GLU A 159 10.29 5.14 4.20
N ARG A 160 10.78 4.71 3.02
CA ARG A 160 12.17 4.90 2.62
C ARG A 160 12.53 6.38 2.50
N ALA A 161 11.72 7.16 1.79
CA ALA A 161 11.95 8.60 1.59
C ALA A 161 11.90 9.36 2.93
N LEU A 162 10.95 9.02 3.82
CA LEU A 162 10.88 9.57 5.17
C LEU A 162 12.12 9.23 6.01
N ALA A 163 12.57 7.97 5.99
CA ALA A 163 13.75 7.56 6.75
C ALA A 163 15.03 8.27 6.27
N GLU A 164 15.22 8.37 4.95
CA GLU A 164 16.32 9.10 4.33
C GLU A 164 16.31 10.58 4.72
N CYS A 165 15.15 11.24 4.57
CA CYS A 165 14.99 12.64 4.94
C CYS A 165 15.26 12.87 6.45
N GLN A 166 14.73 12.01 7.33
CA GLN A 166 14.94 12.09 8.77
C GLN A 166 16.42 11.93 9.15
N LEU A 167 17.15 11.02 8.49
CA LEU A 167 18.58 10.82 8.72
C LEU A 167 19.36 12.10 8.37
N HIS A 168 19.11 12.66 7.19
CA HIS A 168 19.80 13.88 6.75
C HIS A 168 19.44 15.10 7.61
N LEU A 169 18.16 15.26 8.00
CA LEU A 169 17.74 16.29 8.95
C LEU A 169 18.46 16.15 10.29
N SER A 170 18.50 14.95 10.86
CA SER A 170 19.11 14.72 12.19
C SER A 170 20.61 15.01 12.18
N SER A 171 21.30 14.71 11.07
CA SER A 171 22.72 15.06 10.90
C SER A 171 22.95 16.57 10.98
N VAL A 172 22.13 17.37 10.28
CA VAL A 172 22.29 18.82 10.27
C VAL A 172 21.81 19.47 11.56
N GLU A 173 20.72 18.97 12.15
CA GLU A 173 20.23 19.42 13.47
C GLU A 173 21.28 19.24 14.55
N SER A 174 21.95 18.08 14.58
CA SER A 174 23.05 17.84 15.51
C SER A 174 24.14 18.90 15.37
N GLU A 175 24.57 19.22 14.14
CA GLU A 175 25.59 20.26 13.95
C GLU A 175 25.12 21.66 14.38
N VAL A 176 23.85 21.99 14.15
CA VAL A 176 23.25 23.25 14.59
C VAL A 176 23.17 23.33 16.12
N GLU A 177 22.84 22.23 16.80
CA GLU A 177 22.78 22.14 18.26
C GLU A 177 24.15 22.43 18.92
N HIS A 178 25.24 22.02 18.27
CA HIS A 178 26.60 22.25 18.77
C HIS A 178 27.12 23.67 18.50
N LEU A 179 26.37 24.51 17.78
CA LEU A 179 26.80 25.88 17.51
C LEU A 179 26.72 26.74 18.78
N ARG A 180 27.86 27.35 19.14
CA ARG A 180 27.89 28.34 20.22
C ARG A 180 26.96 29.53 19.89
N PRO A 181 26.13 30.01 20.83
CA PRO A 181 25.35 31.24 20.67
C PRO A 181 26.23 32.41 20.23
N VAL A 182 25.68 33.31 19.41
CA VAL A 182 26.46 34.41 18.80
C VAL A 182 27.03 35.34 19.87
N GLU A 183 26.31 35.52 20.97
CA GLU A 183 26.68 36.35 22.12
C GLU A 183 27.89 35.82 22.89
N ARG A 184 28.26 34.54 22.68
CA ARG A 184 29.41 33.88 23.32
C ARG A 184 30.63 33.76 22.41
N LEU A 185 30.55 34.30 21.20
CA LEU A 185 31.65 34.30 20.24
C LEU A 185 32.58 35.49 20.49
N ARG A 186 33.89 35.27 20.32
CA ARG A 186 34.87 36.36 20.31
C ARG A 186 34.90 37.04 18.94
N LEU A 187 35.43 38.25 18.90
CA LEU A 187 35.50 39.07 17.69
C LEU A 187 36.24 38.38 16.55
N GLU A 188 37.36 37.74 16.88
CA GLU A 188 38.15 36.96 15.94
C GLU A 188 37.40 35.74 15.38
N GLU A 189 36.42 35.19 16.12
CA GLU A 189 35.66 33.99 15.75
C GLU A 189 34.44 34.31 14.84
N LEU A 190 33.96 35.56 14.82
CA LEU A 190 32.72 35.93 14.13
C LEU A 190 32.76 35.65 12.62
N LYS A 191 33.92 35.85 11.97
CA LYS A 191 34.06 35.61 10.52
C LYS A 191 33.96 34.12 10.19
N ASP A 192 34.59 33.26 10.99
CA ASP A 192 34.56 31.83 10.79
C ASP A 192 33.19 31.24 11.16
N ALA A 193 32.57 31.75 12.23
CA ALA A 193 31.19 31.39 12.57
C ALA A 193 30.19 31.77 11.46
N ARG A 194 30.41 32.90 10.75
CA ARG A 194 29.60 33.27 9.58
C ARG A 194 29.79 32.28 8.43
N ARG A 195 31.03 31.92 8.10
CA ARG A 195 31.33 30.91 7.06
C ARG A 195 30.71 29.55 7.40
N GLN A 196 30.80 29.12 8.66
CA GLN A 196 30.16 27.88 9.12
C GLN A 196 28.63 27.96 8.98
N CYS A 197 28.02 29.09 9.36
CA CYS A 197 26.58 29.30 9.21
C CYS A 197 26.14 29.32 7.73
N GLU A 198 26.93 29.91 6.84
CA GLU A 198 26.69 29.91 5.38
C GLU A 198 26.79 28.48 4.82
N SER A 199 27.80 27.70 5.22
CA SER A 199 27.94 26.30 4.82
C SER A 199 26.77 25.43 5.29
N LEU A 200 26.34 25.59 6.54
CA LEU A 200 25.15 24.90 7.06
C LEU A 200 23.87 25.33 6.34
N ALA A 201 23.74 26.61 5.98
CA ALA A 201 22.59 27.10 5.23
C ALA A 201 22.51 26.48 3.83
N THR A 202 23.65 26.31 3.15
CA THR A 202 23.70 25.59 1.86
C THR A 202 23.27 24.13 2.04
N ARG A 203 23.79 23.42 3.05
CA ARG A 203 23.41 22.03 3.31
C ARG A 203 21.94 21.87 3.67
N VAL A 204 21.39 22.79 4.48
CA VAL A 204 19.93 22.82 4.74
C VAL A 204 19.16 23.07 3.46
N ASN A 205 19.65 23.91 2.54
CA ASN A 205 18.99 24.08 1.25
C ASN A 205 19.01 22.78 0.42
N ASP A 206 20.09 22.01 0.47
CA ASP A 206 20.20 20.71 -0.22
C ASP A 206 19.23 19.66 0.36
N LEU A 207 18.89 19.74 1.67
CA LEU A 207 17.86 18.88 2.28
C LEU A 207 16.49 19.01 1.61
N ARG A 208 16.24 20.10 0.88
CA ARG A 208 15.00 20.30 0.14
C ARG A 208 14.68 19.12 -0.78
N ILE A 209 15.68 18.52 -1.42
CA ILE A 209 15.46 17.39 -2.33
C ILE A 209 14.80 16.23 -1.57
N HIS A 210 15.33 15.87 -0.40
CA HIS A 210 14.76 14.79 0.41
C HIS A 210 13.38 15.10 0.98
N VAL A 211 13.11 16.37 1.31
CA VAL A 211 11.79 16.82 1.78
C VAL A 211 10.77 16.76 0.65
N ASP A 212 11.14 17.24 -0.54
CA ASP A 212 10.30 17.20 -1.74
C ASP A 212 10.06 15.72 -2.14
N ASP A 213 11.07 14.85 -2.11
CA ASP A 213 10.93 13.40 -2.37
C ASP A 213 9.94 12.71 -1.41
N ALA A 214 10.01 13.02 -0.11
CA ALA A 214 9.09 12.47 0.89
C ALA A 214 7.65 12.98 0.70
N ASN A 215 7.48 14.27 0.38
CA ASN A 215 6.18 14.85 0.08
C ASN A 215 5.60 14.27 -1.21
N ASP A 216 6.40 14.08 -2.25
CA ASP A 216 6.00 13.49 -3.52
C ASP A 216 5.60 12.02 -3.36
N ALA A 217 6.35 11.24 -2.56
CA ALA A 217 5.99 9.86 -2.23
C ALA A 217 4.64 9.79 -1.50
N CYS A 218 4.39 10.70 -0.56
CA CYS A 218 3.09 10.82 0.10
C CYS A 218 1.98 11.19 -0.89
N GLY A 219 2.25 12.15 -1.78
CA GLY A 219 1.34 12.55 -2.86
C GLY A 219 0.96 11.37 -3.76
N ARG A 220 1.92 10.50 -4.11
CA ARG A 220 1.66 9.27 -4.88
C ARG A 220 0.76 8.27 -4.14
N VAL A 221 0.87 8.16 -2.82
CA VAL A 221 -0.02 7.30 -2.01
C VAL A 221 -1.44 7.87 -2.01
N LEU A 222 -1.58 9.17 -1.75
CA LEU A 222 -2.89 9.83 -1.68
C LEU A 222 -3.60 9.87 -3.04
N ALA A 223 -2.87 10.04 -4.14
CA ALA A 223 -3.42 10.04 -5.49
C ALA A 223 -3.94 8.66 -5.95
N ALA A 224 -3.57 7.57 -5.26
CA ALA A 224 -4.04 6.23 -5.56
C ALA A 224 -5.31 5.84 -4.77
N ASP A 225 -5.94 6.78 -4.08
CA ASP A 225 -7.07 6.57 -3.16
C ASP A 225 -6.77 5.54 -2.04
N THR A 226 -5.50 5.23 -1.81
CA THR A 226 -5.07 4.40 -0.68
C THR A 226 -5.22 5.22 0.60
N PRO A 227 -5.91 4.72 1.63
CA PRO A 227 -5.93 5.39 2.92
C PRO A 227 -4.50 5.54 3.42
N LEU A 228 -4.21 6.61 4.15
CA LEU A 228 -2.90 6.79 4.77
C LEU A 228 -3.11 6.91 6.28
N ASP A 229 -2.47 6.02 7.02
CA ASP A 229 -2.59 5.99 8.47
C ASP A 229 -1.96 7.23 9.12
N GLN A 230 -2.32 7.48 10.38
CA GLN A 230 -1.86 8.67 11.10
C GLN A 230 -0.33 8.68 11.28
N HIS A 231 0.31 7.52 11.41
CA HIS A 231 1.74 7.45 11.71
C HIS A 231 2.62 8.01 10.58
N PRO A 232 2.51 7.57 9.31
CA PRO A 232 3.25 8.19 8.21
C PRO A 232 2.95 9.68 8.03
N ARG A 233 1.69 10.10 8.24
CA ARG A 233 1.29 11.52 8.18
C ARG A 233 2.04 12.36 9.21
N ASN A 234 2.05 11.91 10.47
CA ASN A 234 2.77 12.58 11.55
C ASN A 234 4.28 12.66 11.27
N GLN A 235 4.86 11.61 10.67
CA GLN A 235 6.27 11.63 10.29
C GLN A 235 6.56 12.67 9.20
N LEU A 236 5.69 12.79 8.19
CA LEU A 236 5.82 13.80 7.14
C LEU A 236 5.68 15.22 7.70
N ASP A 237 4.68 15.45 8.54
CA ASP A 237 4.48 16.73 9.21
C ASP A 237 5.70 17.12 10.05
N SER A 238 6.25 16.16 10.81
CA SER A 238 7.46 16.34 11.61
C SER A 238 8.66 16.71 10.74
N VAL A 239 8.89 16.01 9.63
CA VAL A 239 9.96 16.31 8.66
C VAL A 239 9.83 17.74 8.11
N ASN A 240 8.62 18.13 7.68
CA ASN A 240 8.36 19.46 7.13
C ASN A 240 8.57 20.57 8.18
N GLN A 241 8.10 20.36 9.42
CA GLN A 241 8.28 21.30 10.51
C GLN A 241 9.74 21.47 10.89
N ARG A 242 10.49 20.36 11.03
CA ARG A 242 11.92 20.35 11.35
C ARG A 242 12.74 21.08 10.30
N PHE A 243 12.49 20.81 9.02
CA PHE A 243 13.13 21.52 7.92
C PHE A 243 12.90 23.04 7.97
N LEU A 244 11.65 23.47 8.20
CA LEU A 244 11.33 24.89 8.31
C LEU A 244 11.98 25.54 9.55
N ALA A 245 12.03 24.81 10.67
CA ALA A 245 12.67 25.26 11.89
C ALA A 245 14.18 25.47 11.68
N LEU A 246 14.88 24.53 11.04
CA LEU A 246 16.30 24.67 10.67
C LEU A 246 16.56 25.90 9.80
N LYS A 247 15.77 26.08 8.73
CA LYS A 247 15.89 27.25 7.84
C LYS A 247 15.72 28.55 8.62
N THR A 248 14.74 28.59 9.52
CA THR A 248 14.46 29.77 10.34
C THR A 248 15.60 30.04 11.33
N ALA A 249 16.07 29.01 12.03
CA ALA A 249 17.16 29.12 13.00
C ALA A 249 18.45 29.64 12.35
N LEU A 250 18.84 29.09 11.19
CA LEU A 250 20.03 29.54 10.46
C LEU A 250 19.87 30.96 9.89
N ARG A 251 18.66 31.35 9.44
CA ARG A 251 18.40 32.73 9.00
C ARG A 251 18.55 33.72 10.15
N VAL A 252 18.00 33.40 11.32
CA VAL A 252 18.13 34.23 12.54
C VAL A 252 19.59 34.34 12.96
N ARG A 253 20.31 33.22 13.01
CA ARG A 253 21.74 33.20 13.34
C ARG A 253 22.58 34.01 12.36
N SER A 254 22.33 33.89 11.06
CA SER A 254 23.02 34.66 10.01
C SER A 254 22.80 36.17 10.18
N ALA A 255 21.56 36.59 10.50
CA ALA A 255 21.28 37.99 10.80
C ALA A 255 22.01 38.47 12.06
N ALA A 256 22.04 37.68 13.13
CA ALA A 256 22.77 38.00 14.35
C ALA A 256 24.28 38.12 14.12
N LEU A 257 24.88 37.20 13.34
CA LEU A 257 26.30 37.26 12.98
C LEU A 257 26.63 38.48 12.11
N ARG A 258 25.76 38.84 11.16
CA ARG A 258 25.90 40.05 10.35
C ARG A 258 25.86 41.32 11.20
N ASN A 259 24.92 41.39 12.14
CA ASN A 259 24.81 42.53 13.06
C ASN A 259 26.06 42.61 13.95
N ALA A 260 26.47 41.51 14.58
CA ALA A 260 27.68 41.46 15.40
C ALA A 260 28.95 41.87 14.62
N LEU A 261 29.09 41.46 13.35
CA LEU A 261 30.19 41.90 12.49
C LEU A 261 30.12 43.37 12.09
N THR A 262 28.92 43.96 12.04
CA THR A 262 28.72 45.38 11.75
C THR A 262 29.03 46.23 12.99
N ASP A 263 28.55 45.78 14.16
CA ASP A 263 28.65 46.51 15.42
C ASP A 263 30.03 46.37 16.07
N PHE A 264 30.73 45.26 15.83
CA PHE A 264 32.03 45.00 16.45
C PHE A 264 33.16 44.67 15.45
N GLY A 265 32.91 44.77 14.15
CA GLY A 265 33.94 44.54 13.14
C GLY A 265 35.10 45.55 13.20
N PRO A 266 36.18 45.33 12.43
CA PRO A 266 37.35 46.24 12.40
C PRO A 266 37.01 47.69 12.00
N SER A 267 35.90 47.88 11.29
CA SER A 267 35.37 49.18 10.88
C SER A 267 34.41 49.79 11.90
N SER A 268 34.06 49.06 12.95
CA SER A 268 33.15 49.51 13.99
C SER A 268 33.91 50.32 15.04
N GLU A 269 33.36 51.48 15.39
CA GLU A 269 33.92 52.32 16.46
C GLU A 269 33.21 52.08 17.80
N HIS A 270 32.38 51.03 17.89
CA HIS A 270 31.46 50.79 19.00
C HIS A 270 32.19 50.52 20.33
N PHE A 271 33.43 50.02 20.28
CA PHE A 271 34.28 49.85 21.45
C PHE A 271 34.72 51.19 22.07
N LEU A 272 34.79 52.26 21.27
CA LEU A 272 35.25 53.59 21.72
C LEU A 272 34.15 54.37 22.44
N ASN A 273 32.88 53.99 22.27
CA ASN A 273 31.75 54.66 22.94
C ASN A 273 31.71 54.41 24.45
N GLN A 274 32.26 53.30 24.94
CA GLN A 274 32.39 53.03 26.38
C GLN A 274 33.62 53.71 27.01
N SER A 275 34.53 54.25 26.20
CA SER A 275 35.77 54.87 26.68
C SER A 275 35.62 56.35 27.05
N VAL A 276 34.41 56.90 26.99
CA VAL A 276 34.14 58.34 27.24
C VAL A 276 33.08 58.49 28.31
N ALA A 277 33.35 59.35 29.29
CA ALA A 277 32.42 59.71 30.36
C ALA A 277 32.01 61.19 30.24
N LEU A 278 30.80 61.51 30.68
CA LEU A 278 30.29 62.88 30.72
C LEU A 278 31.26 63.83 31.46
N PRO A 279 31.39 65.11 31.03
CA PRO A 279 30.62 65.78 29.96
C PRO A 279 31.05 65.39 28.54
N TRP A 280 32.21 64.76 28.38
CA TRP A 280 32.82 64.51 27.09
C TRP A 280 31.96 63.60 26.19
N GLN A 281 31.89 63.97 24.92
CA GLN A 281 31.29 63.18 23.85
C GLN A 281 32.32 62.95 22.74
N ARG A 282 32.25 61.79 22.09
CA ARG A 282 33.10 61.49 20.94
C ARG A 282 32.41 61.94 19.66
N ALA A 283 33.15 62.59 18.77
CA ALA A 283 32.70 62.98 17.44
C ALA A 283 33.72 62.55 16.38
N ILE A 284 33.28 62.45 15.13
CA ILE A 284 34.15 62.10 13.99
C ILE A 284 34.23 63.31 13.07
N SER A 285 35.45 63.70 12.71
CA SER A 285 35.64 64.87 11.86
C SER A 285 35.21 64.54 10.44
N LYS A 286 34.33 65.38 9.87
CA LYS A 286 33.83 65.19 8.49
C LYS A 286 34.95 65.27 7.44
N THR A 287 36.08 65.88 7.76
CA THR A 287 37.15 66.19 6.81
C THR A 287 38.21 65.09 6.72
N ASN A 288 38.62 64.52 7.86
CA ASN A 288 39.72 63.55 7.92
C ASN A 288 39.31 62.20 8.54
N GLN A 289 38.04 62.04 8.91
CA GLN A 289 37.48 60.83 9.52
C GLN A 289 38.23 60.38 10.79
N LEU A 290 38.96 61.29 11.42
CA LEU A 290 39.64 61.01 12.68
C LEU A 290 38.68 61.24 13.86
N PRO A 291 38.70 60.37 14.87
CA PRO A 291 37.97 60.57 16.12
C PRO A 291 38.52 61.77 16.89
N TYR A 292 37.64 62.57 17.49
CA TYR A 292 37.99 63.61 18.45
C TYR A 292 36.95 63.68 19.59
N TYR A 293 37.31 64.35 20.69
CA TYR A 293 36.43 64.55 21.83
C TYR A 293 35.96 66.00 21.87
N ILE A 294 34.68 66.18 22.19
CA ILE A 294 34.03 67.46 22.44
C ILE A 294 33.50 67.46 23.87
N GLU A 295 33.48 68.63 24.51
CA GLU A 295 32.89 68.85 25.83
C GLU A 295 31.40 69.19 25.73
#